data_AF-A0A816G9A3-F1
#
_entry.id   AF-A0A816G9A3-F1
#
_cell.length_a   1.000
_cell.length_b   1.000
_cell.length_c   1.000
_cell.angle_alpha   90.00
_cell.angle_beta   90.00
_cell.angle_gamma   90.00
#
_symmetry.space_group_name_H-M   'P 1'
#
loop_
_entity.id
_entity.type
_entity.pdbx_description
1 polymer ?
#
loop_
_entity_poly.entity_id
_entity_poly.type
_entity_poly.pdbx_seq_one_letter_code
_entity_poly.pdbx_strand_id
1 'polypeptide(L)'
;ASSYAKAHIILTARDMKKGQEVVSDIKKTTSNENIELMELHQDKLSDVRRFVNEYKQKNIPLHILICNAGIMATPYKKTVDGYEQQFAVNHLSHFLLTMLLLPVLKA
;
A
#
# COMPACT_ATOMS: atom_id res chain seq x y z
N ALA A 1 19.88 -15.33 15.09
CA ALA A 1 19.10 -14.47 14.18
C ALA A 1 18.94 -15.21 12.87
N SER A 2 17.71 -15.36 12.35
CA SER A 2 17.50 -16.07 11.09
C SER A 2 18.13 -15.30 9.92
N SER A 3 18.85 -15.99 9.04
CA SER A 3 19.75 -15.44 8.01
C SER A 3 19.03 -14.95 6.74
N TYR A 4 17.76 -14.55 6.83
CA TYR A 4 17.03 -14.06 5.66
C TYR A 4 17.53 -12.68 5.23
N ALA A 5 17.63 -12.48 3.90
CA ALA A 5 17.90 -11.16 3.34
C ALA A 5 16.78 -10.17 3.73
N LYS A 6 17.17 -8.99 4.21
CA LYS A 6 16.24 -7.93 4.63
C LYS A 6 15.68 -7.23 3.40
N ALA A 7 14.37 -7.35 3.17
CA ALA A 7 13.68 -6.63 2.10
C ALA A 7 13.50 -5.15 2.45
N HIS A 8 13.53 -4.29 1.44
CA HIS A 8 13.03 -2.93 1.55
C HIS A 8 11.51 -2.96 1.40
N ILE A 9 10.79 -2.57 2.45
CA ILE A 9 9.32 -2.65 2.53
C ILE A 9 8.74 -1.25 2.53
N ILE A 10 7.88 -0.97 1.55
CA ILE A 10 6.95 0.16 1.61
C ILE A 10 5.64 -0.36 2.21
N LEU A 11 5.39 -0.04 3.48
CA LEU A 11 4.12 -0.32 4.14
C LEU A 11 3.14 0.80 3.81
N THR A 12 1.92 0.44 3.43
CA THR A 12 0.85 1.41 3.16
C THR A 12 -0.16 1.44 4.30
N ALA A 13 -0.59 2.63 4.72
CA ALA A 13 -1.66 2.78 5.70
C ALA A 13 -2.53 4.01 5.39
N ARG A 14 -3.80 3.95 5.81
CA ARG A 14 -4.71 5.10 5.83
C ARG A 14 -4.69 5.87 7.17
N ASP A 15 -4.14 5.25 8.21
CA ASP A 15 -3.94 5.83 9.55
C ASP A 15 -2.44 5.81 9.82
N MET A 16 -1.80 6.95 9.61
CA MET A 16 -0.34 7.06 9.67
C MET A 16 0.19 6.90 11.09
N LYS A 17 -0.60 7.23 12.11
CA LYS A 17 -0.20 7.05 13.51
C LYS A 17 -0.09 5.56 13.84
N LYS A 18 -1.16 4.79 13.57
CA LYS A 18 -1.14 3.34 13.76
C LYS A 18 -0.11 2.65 12.86
N GLY A 19 0.04 3.13 11.63
CA GLY A 19 1.06 2.63 10.71
C GLY A 19 2.47 2.80 11.27
N GLN A 20 2.78 3.94 11.90
CA GLN A 20 4.10 4.23 12.45
C GLN A 20 4.41 3.37 13.68
N GLU A 21 3.41 3.08 14.51
CA GLU A 21 3.51 2.13 15.61
C GLU A 21 3.90 0.74 15.07
N VAL A 22 3.18 0.25 14.06
CA VAL A 22 3.46 -1.05 13.41
C VAL A 22 4.85 -1.09 12.76
N VAL A 23 5.26 -0.04 12.05
CA VAL A 23 6.62 0.05 11.46
C VAL A 23 7.68 -0.07 12.55
N SER A 24 7.49 0.63 13.67
CA SER A 24 8.44 0.59 14.80
C SER A 24 8.54 -0.82 15.39
N ASP A 25 7.42 -1.52 15.51
CA ASP A 25 7.38 -2.88 16.03
C ASP A 25 8.01 -3.90 15.06
N ILE A 26 7.75 -3.78 13.76
CA ILE A 26 8.39 -4.65 12.76
C ILE A 26 9.92 -4.42 12.75
N LYS A 27 10.37 -3.17 12.77
CA LYS A 27 11.81 -2.85 12.86
C LYS A 27 12.46 -3.49 14.08
N LYS A 28 11.85 -3.35 15.27
CA LYS A 28 12.36 -3.95 16.52
C LYS A 28 12.40 -5.48 16.48
N THR A 29 11.31 -6.11 16.02
CA THR A 29 11.15 -7.58 16.06
C THR A 29 11.96 -8.31 14.99
N THR A 30 12.19 -7.67 13.85
CA THR A 30 12.91 -8.27 12.70
C THR A 30 14.35 -7.76 12.55
N SER A 31 14.70 -6.68 13.27
CA SER A 31 15.92 -5.89 13.04
C SER A 31 16.06 -5.37 11.60
N ASN A 32 14.97 -5.31 10.83
CA ASN A 32 14.98 -4.76 9.48
C ASN A 32 14.65 -3.27 9.50
N GLU A 33 15.67 -2.43 9.33
CA GLU A 33 15.51 -0.97 9.32
C GLU A 33 14.92 -0.42 8.01
N ASN A 34 14.90 -1.22 6.93
CA ASN A 34 14.47 -0.82 5.59
C ASN A 34 12.94 -0.90 5.44
N ILE A 35 12.21 -0.27 6.35
CA ILE A 35 10.75 -0.23 6.35
C ILE A 35 10.32 1.23 6.37
N GLU A 36 9.60 1.64 5.34
CA GLU A 36 9.02 2.97 5.18
C GLU A 36 7.51 2.91 5.23
N LEU A 37 6.89 3.96 5.75
CA LEU A 37 5.44 4.13 5.75
C LEU A 37 5.05 5.16 4.70
N MET A 38 4.07 4.82 3.87
CA MET A 38 3.46 5.75 2.91
C MET A 38 1.94 5.74 3.06
N GLU A 39 1.33 6.92 2.98
CA GLU A 39 -0.11 7.05 3.11
C GLU A 39 -0.83 6.58 1.83
N LEU A 40 -1.85 5.75 1.99
CA LEU A 40 -2.72 5.31 0.90
C LEU A 40 -4.17 5.05 1.37
N HIS A 41 -5.10 5.78 0.78
CA HIS A 41 -6.55 5.63 0.93
C HIS A 41 -7.13 4.94 -0.31
N GLN A 42 -7.47 3.66 -0.17
CA GLN A 42 -8.01 2.86 -1.27
C GLN A 42 -9.46 3.18 -1.64
N ASP A 43 -10.16 3.99 -0.84
CA ASP A 43 -11.49 4.50 -1.16
C ASP A 43 -11.46 5.81 -1.96
N LYS A 44 -10.28 6.24 -2.44
CA LYS A 44 -10.07 7.42 -3.28
C LYS A 44 -9.09 7.11 -4.41
N LEU A 45 -9.58 7.01 -5.65
CA LEU A 45 -8.71 6.65 -6.78
C LEU A 45 -7.67 7.73 -7.11
N SER A 46 -7.93 8.99 -6.76
CA SER A 46 -6.94 10.07 -6.84
C SER A 46 -5.74 9.83 -5.92
N ASP A 47 -5.98 9.24 -4.74
CA ASP A 47 -4.93 8.95 -3.77
C ASP A 47 -4.05 7.78 -4.20
N VAL A 48 -4.62 6.78 -4.87
CA VAL A 48 -3.87 5.70 -5.53
C VAL A 48 -2.89 6.28 -6.56
N ARG A 49 -3.33 7.26 -7.38
CA ARG A 49 -2.46 7.91 -8.38
C ARG A 49 -1.36 8.74 -7.72
N ARG A 50 -1.69 9.49 -6.65
CA ARG A 50 -0.71 10.24 -5.86
C ARG A 50 0.36 9.31 -5.30
N PHE A 51 -0.04 8.25 -4.62
CA PHE A 51 0.85 7.24 -4.06
C PHE A 51 1.80 6.66 -5.11
N VAL A 52 1.28 6.26 -6.28
CA VAL A 52 2.14 5.69 -7.34
C VAL A 52 3.13 6.71 -7.87
N ASN A 53 2.74 7.97 -8.01
CA ASN A 53 3.65 9.03 -8.45
C ASN A 53 4.77 9.25 -7.42
N GLU A 54 4.45 9.33 -6.13
CA GLU A 54 5.43 9.46 -5.04
C GLU A 54 6.36 8.24 -4.98
N TYR A 55 5.81 7.03 -5.13
CA TYR A 55 6.63 5.80 -5.18
C TYR A 55 7.61 5.83 -6.35
N LYS A 56 7.15 6.18 -7.56
CA LYS A 56 8.00 6.28 -8.75
C LYS A 56 9.12 7.31 -8.60
N GLN A 57 8.87 8.42 -7.89
CA GLN A 57 9.90 9.42 -7.61
C GLN A 57 11.03 8.90 -6.71
N LYS A 58 10.80 7.85 -5.93
CA LYS A 58 11.87 7.20 -5.14
C LYS A 58 12.90 6.48 -6.01
N ASN A 59 12.57 6.17 -7.26
CA ASN A 59 13.46 5.49 -8.21
C ASN A 59 14.09 4.19 -7.65
N ILE A 60 13.28 3.39 -6.97
CA ILE A 60 13.65 2.07 -6.43
C ILE A 60 12.89 0.96 -7.19
N PRO A 61 13.48 -0.25 -7.31
CA PRO A 61 12.82 -1.36 -7.98
C PRO A 61 11.62 -1.88 -7.18
N LEU A 62 10.59 -2.34 -7.89
CA LEU A 62 9.43 -3.01 -7.31
C LEU A 62 9.49 -4.51 -7.63
N HIS A 63 9.92 -5.32 -6.67
CA HIS A 63 10.02 -6.77 -6.88
C HIS A 63 8.72 -7.51 -6.56
N ILE A 64 7.96 -7.04 -5.56
CA ILE A 64 6.75 -7.69 -5.07
C ILE A 64 5.68 -6.63 -4.78
N LEU A 65 4.48 -6.83 -5.30
CA LEU A 65 3.28 -6.06 -4.96
C LEU A 65 2.29 -6.95 -4.22
N ILE A 66 1.90 -6.57 -3.00
CA ILE A 66 0.93 -7.31 -2.19
C ILE A 66 -0.36 -6.50 -2.07
N CYS A 67 -1.37 -6.88 -2.84
CA CYS A 67 -2.72 -6.30 -2.79
C CYS A 67 -3.52 -6.87 -1.61
N ASN A 68 -3.10 -6.53 -0.38
CA ASN A 68 -3.65 -7.11 0.85
C ASN A 68 -4.88 -6.37 1.41
N ALA A 69 -4.91 -5.05 1.27
CA ALA A 69 -5.85 -4.25 2.06
C ALA A 69 -7.30 -4.39 1.57
N GLY A 70 -8.24 -4.59 2.49
CA GLY A 70 -9.63 -4.86 2.14
C GLY A 70 -10.59 -4.65 3.30
N ILE A 71 -11.87 -4.53 2.96
CA ILE A 71 -12.99 -4.38 3.90
C ILE A 71 -14.08 -5.42 3.64
N MET A 72 -14.76 -5.84 4.70
CA MET A 72 -15.85 -6.81 4.66
C MET A 72 -16.97 -6.39 5.62
N ALA A 73 -18.22 -6.78 5.31
CA ALA A 73 -19.38 -6.57 6.18
C ALA A 73 -19.60 -5.11 6.63
N THR A 74 -19.28 -4.16 5.75
CA THR A 74 -19.53 -2.73 5.98
C THR A 74 -20.94 -2.35 5.50
N PRO A 75 -21.63 -1.40 6.16
CA PRO A 75 -22.87 -0.83 5.61
C PRO A 75 -22.66 -0.28 4.19
N TYR A 76 -23.68 -0.38 3.34
CA TYR A 76 -23.61 0.17 1.99
C TYR A 76 -23.30 1.66 2.02
N LYS A 77 -22.27 2.05 1.29
CA LYS A 77 -21.96 3.44 1.01
C LYS A 77 -21.18 3.56 -0.29
N LYS A 78 -21.15 4.77 -0.83
CA LYS A 78 -20.35 5.11 -1.99
C LYS A 78 -19.06 5.81 -1.58
N THR A 79 -18.00 5.59 -2.34
CA THR A 79 -16.76 6.38 -2.24
C THR A 79 -16.94 7.77 -2.82
N VAL A 80 -15.93 8.62 -2.67
CA VAL A 80 -15.90 9.95 -3.32
C VAL A 80 -15.97 9.87 -4.85
N ASP A 81 -15.54 8.74 -5.42
CA ASP A 81 -15.59 8.44 -6.85
C ASP A 81 -16.95 7.86 -7.30
N GLY A 82 -17.92 7.69 -6.39
CA GLY A 82 -19.28 7.24 -6.71
C GLY A 82 -19.48 5.72 -6.78
N TYR A 83 -18.45 4.91 -6.55
CA TYR A 83 -18.51 3.45 -6.54
C TYR A 83 -18.93 2.91 -5.18
N GLU A 84 -19.55 1.72 -5.16
CA GLU A 84 -19.78 0.98 -3.90
C GLU A 84 -18.44 0.73 -3.19
N GLN A 85 -18.40 0.95 -1.87
CA GLN A 85 -17.14 1.03 -1.13
C GLN A 85 -16.34 -0.26 -1.14
N GLN A 86 -16.95 -1.42 -0.95
CA GLN A 86 -16.22 -2.68 -0.93
C GLN A 86 -15.64 -2.99 -2.31
N PHE A 87 -16.39 -2.74 -3.38
CA PHE A 87 -15.91 -2.86 -4.75
C PHE A 87 -14.77 -1.89 -5.04
N ALA A 88 -14.87 -0.64 -4.58
CA ALA A 88 -13.83 0.36 -4.77
C ALA A 88 -12.53 -0.02 -4.04
N VAL A 89 -12.61 -0.33 -2.74
CA VAL A 89 -11.46 -0.65 -1.90
C VAL A 89 -10.83 -1.98 -2.32
N ASN A 90 -11.62 -3.05 -2.38
CA ASN A 90 -11.08 -4.40 -2.54
C ASN A 90 -10.67 -4.70 -3.99
N HIS A 91 -11.29 -4.04 -4.97
CA HIS A 91 -11.05 -4.33 -6.39
C HIS A 91 -10.51 -3.15 -7.19
N LEU A 92 -11.28 -2.06 -7.34
CA LEU A 92 -10.90 -0.97 -8.26
C LEU A 92 -9.56 -0.32 -7.87
N SER A 93 -9.34 -0.11 -6.58
CA SER A 93 -8.09 0.48 -6.08
C SER A 93 -6.89 -0.42 -6.37
N HIS A 94 -7.00 -1.73 -6.13
CA HIS A 94 -5.95 -2.70 -6.38
C HIS A 94 -5.67 -2.89 -7.86
N PHE A 95 -6.72 -2.92 -8.68
CA PHE A 95 -6.61 -2.98 -10.14
C PHE A 95 -5.84 -1.76 -10.66
N LEU A 96 -6.26 -0.55 -10.26
CA LEU A 96 -5.58 0.69 -10.65
C LEU A 96 -4.12 0.73 -10.17
N LEU A 97 -3.88 0.37 -8.90
CA LEU A 97 -2.53 0.31 -8.32
C LEU A 97 -1.62 -0.62 -9.12
N THR A 98 -2.10 -1.83 -9.41
CA THR A 98 -1.38 -2.83 -10.20
C THR A 98 -1.07 -2.31 -11.60
N MET A 99 -2.07 -1.78 -12.30
CA MET A 99 -1.88 -1.27 -13.67
C MET A 99 -0.87 -0.13 -13.74
N LEU A 100 -0.87 0.78 -12.76
CA LEU A 100 0.04 1.92 -12.74
C LEU A 100 1.48 1.55 -12.33
N LEU A 101 1.65 0.50 -11.51
CA LEU A 101 2.95 -0.02 -11.08
C LEU A 101 3.50 -1.14 -11.97
N LEU A 102 2.68 -1.73 -12.85
CA LEU A 102 3.10 -2.81 -13.74
C LEU A 102 4.36 -2.49 -14.56
N PRO A 103 4.57 -1.27 -15.09
CA PRO A 103 5.82 -0.93 -15.79
C PRO A 103 7.04 -1.00 -14.87
N VAL A 104 6.90 -0.70 -13.59
CA VAL A 104 7.99 -0.76 -12.60
C VAL A 104 8.26 -2.21 -12.18
N LEU A 105 7.22 -3.03 -12.07
CA LEU A 105 7.32 -4.46 -11.79
C LEU A 105 8.00 -5.26 -12.91
N LYS A 106 7.92 -4.79 -14.15
CA LYS A 106 8.48 -5.46 -15.34
C LYS A 106 9.88 -5.00 -15.73
N ALA A 107 10.38 -3.92 -15.11
CA ALA A 107 11.69 -3.35 -15.38
C ALA A 107 12.79 -4.18 -14.70
#